data_AF-A0A1X3PBW0-F1
#
_entry.id   AF-A0A1X3PBW0-F1
#
_cell.length_a   1.000
_cell.length_b   1.000
_cell.length_c   1.000
_cell.angle_alpha   90.00
_cell.angle_beta   90.00
_cell.angle_gamma   90.00
#
_symmetry.space_group_name_H-M   'P 1'
#
loop_
_entity.id
_entity.type
_entity.pdbx_description
1 polymer ?
#
loop_
_entity_poly.entity_id
_entity_poly.type
_entity_poly.pdbx_seq_one_letter_code
_entity_poly.pdbx_strand_id
1 'polypeptide(L)'
;MALRELSKEERDIARQKALAARIERAELKEAFGAGKISFDDVLAKAETSEAVARLKTVELLEALPGVGKVTAARTLEDLGISENRRIGGLGVKQRTALARHLAQLA
;
A
#
# COMPACT_ATOMS: atom_id res chain seq x y z
N MET A 1 -24.55 13.95 -13.32
CA MET A 1 -25.35 12.71 -13.09
C MET A 1 -25.73 12.67 -11.62
N ALA A 2 -27.00 12.43 -11.30
CA ALA A 2 -27.45 12.26 -9.93
C ALA A 2 -27.09 10.85 -9.43
N LEU A 3 -26.35 10.76 -8.32
CA LEU A 3 -26.06 9.49 -7.65
C LEU A 3 -27.31 9.05 -6.86
N ARG A 4 -27.72 7.80 -7.01
CA ARG A 4 -28.80 7.20 -6.21
C ARG A 4 -28.36 7.11 -4.75
N GLU A 5 -29.24 7.45 -3.82
CA GLU A 5 -28.99 7.25 -2.40
C GLU A 5 -28.98 5.76 -2.04
N LEU A 6 -28.01 5.35 -1.21
CA LEU A 6 -27.86 3.97 -0.77
C LEU A 6 -28.87 3.62 0.32
N SER A 7 -29.42 2.40 0.24
CA SER A 7 -30.24 1.84 1.32
C SER A 7 -29.43 1.72 2.63
N LYS A 8 -30.11 1.55 3.77
CA LYS A 8 -29.41 1.33 5.05
C LYS A 8 -28.52 0.09 5.01
N GLU A 9 -29.01 -0.99 4.43
CA GLU A 9 -28.28 -2.26 4.27
C GLU A 9 -27.07 -2.11 3.34
N GLU A 10 -27.22 -1.43 2.20
CA GLU A 10 -26.11 -1.15 1.28
C GLU A 10 -25.01 -0.33 1.96
N ARG A 11 -25.39 0.65 2.79
CA ARG A 11 -24.45 1.43 3.60
C ARG A 11 -23.74 0.57 4.63
N ASP A 12 -24.46 -0.31 5.33
CA ASP A 12 -23.88 -1.19 6.35
C ASP A 12 -22.86 -2.16 5.72
N ILE A 13 -23.20 -2.77 4.58
CA ILE A 13 -22.30 -3.62 3.79
C ILE A 13 -21.06 -2.82 3.34
N ALA A 14 -21.24 -1.61 2.84
CA ALA A 14 -20.12 -0.76 2.42
C ALA A 14 -19.18 -0.41 3.58
N ARG A 15 -19.73 -0.16 4.79
CA ARG A 15 -18.91 0.08 5.99
C ARG A 15 -18.11 -1.15 6.40
N GLN A 16 -18.74 -2.33 6.39
CA GLN A 16 -18.06 -3.59 6.70
C GLN A 16 -16.91 -3.87 5.73
N LYS A 17 -17.15 -3.71 4.42
CA LYS A 17 -16.09 -3.83 3.40
C LYS A 17 -14.95 -2.83 3.61
N ALA A 18 -15.28 -1.58 3.94
CA ALA A 18 -14.28 -0.55 4.23
C ALA A 18 -13.47 -0.87 5.51
N LEU A 19 -14.09 -1.45 6.53
CA LEU A 19 -13.40 -1.90 7.74
C LEU A 19 -12.45 -3.05 7.42
N ALA A 20 -12.92 -4.09 6.73
CA ALA A 20 -12.10 -5.22 6.31
C ALA A 20 -10.87 -4.76 5.51
N ALA A 21 -11.06 -3.85 4.55
CA ALA A 21 -9.96 -3.29 3.76
C ALA A 21 -8.96 -2.44 4.58
N ARG A 22 -9.37 -1.87 5.72
CA ARG A 22 -8.44 -1.17 6.64
C ARG A 22 -7.64 -2.17 7.46
N ILE A 23 -8.29 -3.21 7.98
CA ILE A 23 -7.66 -4.27 8.77
C ILE A 23 -6.60 -4.98 7.92
N GLU A 24 -6.96 -5.41 6.71
CA GLU A 24 -6.04 -6.12 5.83
C GLU A 24 -4.78 -5.30 5.50
N ARG A 25 -4.95 -3.99 5.26
CA ARG A 25 -3.82 -3.08 5.02
C ARG A 25 -2.96 -2.89 6.27
N ALA A 26 -3.56 -2.83 7.45
CA ALA A 26 -2.82 -2.72 8.70
C ALA A 26 -1.97 -3.97 8.95
N GLU A 27 -2.56 -5.16 8.82
CA GLU A 27 -1.88 -6.44 8.97
C GLU A 27 -0.74 -6.62 7.96
N LEU A 28 -0.97 -6.24 6.71
CA LEU A 28 0.07 -6.27 5.67
C LEU A 28 1.25 -5.38 6.05
N LYS A 29 0.99 -4.13 6.48
CA LYS A 29 2.04 -3.20 6.89
C LYS A 29 2.82 -3.70 8.09
N GLU A 30 2.13 -4.26 9.08
CA GLU A 30 2.77 -4.86 10.25
C GLU A 30 3.67 -6.04 9.86
N ALA A 31 3.17 -6.95 9.02
CA ALA A 31 3.95 -8.09 8.55
C ALA A 31 5.17 -7.65 7.72
N PHE A 32 5.00 -6.65 6.85
CA PHE A 32 6.08 -6.10 6.04
C PHE A 32 7.13 -5.38 6.89
N GLY A 33 6.70 -4.51 7.81
CA GLY A 33 7.58 -3.80 8.73
C GLY A 33 8.34 -4.72 9.68
N ALA A 34 7.75 -5.86 10.04
CA ALA A 34 8.40 -6.91 10.82
C ALA A 34 9.31 -7.84 10.00
N GLY A 35 9.43 -7.63 8.68
CA GLY A 35 10.24 -8.47 7.79
C GLY A 35 9.67 -9.88 7.56
N LYS A 36 8.40 -10.13 7.89
CA LYS A 36 7.73 -11.44 7.71
C LYS A 36 7.33 -11.70 6.26
N ILE A 37 7.16 -10.63 5.47
CA ILE A 37 6.85 -10.69 4.05
C ILE A 37 7.76 -9.74 3.28
N SER A 38 8.15 -10.13 2.08
CA SER A 38 8.97 -9.33 1.18
C SER A 38 8.13 -8.32 0.40
N PHE A 39 8.81 -7.40 -0.31
CA PHE A 39 8.12 -6.50 -1.23
C PHE A 39 7.47 -7.24 -2.41
N ASP A 40 8.07 -8.34 -2.87
CA ASP A 40 7.50 -9.17 -3.94
C ASP A 40 6.22 -9.87 -3.47
N ASP A 41 6.17 -10.33 -2.22
CA ASP A 41 4.94 -10.88 -1.62
C ASP A 41 3.84 -9.82 -1.54
N VAL A 42 4.20 -8.57 -1.21
CA VAL A 42 3.25 -7.44 -1.22
C VAL A 42 2.71 -7.19 -2.62
N LEU A 43 3.58 -7.22 -3.65
CA LEU A 43 3.16 -7.07 -5.04
C LEU A 43 2.24 -8.20 -5.49
N ALA A 44 2.56 -9.45 -5.18
CA ALA A 44 1.72 -10.61 -5.49
C ALA A 44 0.35 -10.52 -4.80
N LYS A 45 0.32 -10.11 -3.53
CA LYS A 45 -0.95 -9.89 -2.81
C LYS A 45 -1.76 -8.73 -3.40
N ALA A 46 -1.11 -7.71 -3.96
CA ALA A 46 -1.77 -6.60 -4.63
C ALA A 46 -2.51 -7.01 -5.92
N GLU A 47 -2.13 -8.14 -6.54
CA GLU A 47 -2.81 -8.65 -7.75
C GLU A 47 -4.17 -9.27 -7.42
N THR A 48 -4.34 -9.76 -6.20
CA THR A 48 -5.56 -10.48 -5.77
C THR A 48 -6.38 -9.71 -4.74
N SER A 49 -5.79 -8.75 -4.03
CA SER A 49 -6.47 -7.90 -3.05
C SER A 49 -6.57 -6.45 -3.51
N GLU A 50 -7.80 -5.99 -3.73
CA GLU A 50 -8.09 -4.59 -4.04
C GLU A 50 -7.65 -3.64 -2.90
N ALA A 51 -7.74 -4.09 -1.64
CA ALA A 51 -7.31 -3.30 -0.50
C ALA A 51 -5.80 -3.04 -0.55
N VAL A 52 -5.00 -4.07 -0.85
CA VAL A 52 -3.54 -3.95 -0.99
C VAL A 52 -3.18 -3.16 -2.25
N ALA A 53 -3.83 -3.42 -3.40
CA ALA A 53 -3.62 -2.65 -4.62
C ALA A 53 -3.83 -1.14 -4.41
N ARG A 54 -4.80 -0.79 -3.56
CA ARG A 54 -5.13 0.60 -3.23
C ARG A 54 -4.28 1.17 -2.08
N LEU A 55 -3.43 0.42 -1.41
CA LEU A 55 -2.53 0.98 -0.40
C LEU A 55 -1.55 1.97 -1.05
N LYS A 56 -1.30 3.11 -0.39
CA LYS A 56 -0.28 4.06 -0.86
C LYS A 56 1.11 3.48 -0.62
N THR A 57 2.00 3.65 -1.58
CA THR A 57 3.38 3.15 -1.47
C THR A 57 4.14 3.84 -0.33
N VAL A 58 3.89 5.13 -0.08
CA VAL A 58 4.50 5.86 1.05
C VAL A 58 4.11 5.26 2.40
N GLU A 59 2.85 4.86 2.59
CA GLU A 59 2.37 4.25 3.83
C GLU A 59 2.99 2.87 4.07
N LEU A 60 3.37 2.15 3.01
CA LEU A 60 4.08 0.89 3.14
C LEU A 60 5.52 1.11 3.61
N LEU A 61 6.20 2.13 3.07
CA LEU A 61 7.56 2.49 3.48
C LEU A 61 7.61 2.99 4.93
N GLU A 62 6.62 3.76 5.36
CA GLU A 62 6.49 4.21 6.76
C GLU A 62 6.30 3.06 7.77
N ALA A 63 6.00 1.85 7.31
CA ALA A 63 5.92 0.68 8.19
C ALA A 63 7.30 0.09 8.53
N LEU A 64 8.36 0.47 7.79
CA LEU A 64 9.71 -0.02 8.01
C LEU A 64 10.33 0.62 9.27
N PRO A 65 11.12 -0.14 10.05
CA PRO A 65 11.81 0.39 11.21
C PRO A 65 12.79 1.51 10.79
N GLY A 66 12.71 2.65 11.48
CA GLY A 66 13.58 3.81 11.18
C GLY A 66 13.14 4.66 9.99
N VAL A 67 12.07 4.31 9.29
CA VAL A 67 11.54 5.08 8.14
C VAL A 67 10.32 5.89 8.58
N GLY A 68 10.51 7.18 8.82
CA GLY A 68 9.42 8.12 9.06
C GLY A 68 8.86 8.75 7.79
N LYS A 69 7.82 9.58 7.93
CA LYS A 69 7.13 10.29 6.81
C LYS A 69 8.09 11.01 5.87
N VAL A 70 9.05 11.76 6.43
CA VAL A 70 10.03 12.56 5.66
C VAL A 70 10.95 11.65 4.84
N THR A 71 11.49 10.59 5.47
CA THR A 71 12.36 9.62 4.81
C THR A 71 11.60 8.88 3.71
N ALA A 72 10.39 8.40 4.00
CA ALA A 72 9.55 7.70 3.02
C ALA A 72 9.25 8.57 1.79
N ALA A 73 8.84 9.82 2.00
CA ALA A 73 8.55 10.75 0.91
C ALA A 73 9.79 11.02 0.04
N ARG A 74 10.94 11.28 0.68
CA ARG A 74 12.21 11.53 -0.02
C ARG A 74 12.69 10.31 -0.81
N THR A 75 12.59 9.11 -0.24
CA THR A 75 12.90 7.87 -0.95
C THR A 75 12.08 7.73 -2.23
N LEU A 76 10.77 8.02 -2.17
CA LEU A 76 9.93 7.96 -3.37
C LEU A 76 10.32 9.03 -4.40
N GLU A 77 10.60 10.26 -3.96
CA GLU A 77 11.07 11.34 -4.82
C GLU A 77 12.37 10.99 -5.54
N ASP A 78 13.36 10.49 -4.81
CA ASP A 78 14.66 10.05 -5.35
C ASP A 78 14.50 8.93 -6.40
N LEU A 79 13.47 8.09 -6.25
CA LEU A 79 13.14 7.01 -7.19
C LEU A 79 12.20 7.46 -8.32
N GLY A 80 11.80 8.73 -8.37
CA GLY A 80 10.84 9.26 -9.36
C GLY A 80 9.43 8.69 -9.21
N ILE A 81 9.02 8.35 -7.98
CA ILE A 81 7.71 7.83 -7.64
C ILE A 81 6.92 8.93 -6.94
N SER A 82 5.72 9.25 -7.45
CA SER A 82 4.83 10.20 -6.78
C SER A 82 4.42 9.70 -5.39
N GLU A 83 4.37 10.59 -4.40
CA GLU A 83 3.89 10.29 -3.04
C GLU A 83 2.46 9.71 -3.01
N ASN A 84 1.62 10.10 -3.97
CA ASN A 84 0.25 9.60 -4.10
C ASN A 84 0.16 8.27 -4.86
N ARG A 85 1.29 7.68 -5.25
CA ARG A 85 1.31 6.40 -5.94
C ARG A 85 0.84 5.28 -5.02
N ARG A 86 0.06 4.37 -5.60
CA ARG A 86 -0.45 3.16 -4.95
C ARG A 86 0.29 1.93 -5.46
N ILE A 87 0.36 0.89 -4.65
CA ILE A 87 1.07 -0.36 -4.96
C ILE A 87 0.62 -0.92 -6.32
N GLY A 88 -0.70 -1.03 -6.54
CA GLY A 88 -1.25 -1.61 -7.76
C GLY A 88 -0.97 -0.83 -9.05
N GLY A 89 -0.51 0.43 -8.97
CA GLY A 89 -0.13 1.19 -10.16
C GLY A 89 1.35 1.59 -10.20
N LEU A 90 2.20 0.91 -9.43
CA LEU A 90 3.64 0.98 -9.65
C LEU A 90 3.96 0.34 -11.00
N GLY A 91 4.57 1.11 -11.91
CA GLY A 91 5.07 0.58 -13.18
C GLY A 91 6.28 -0.33 -12.98
N VAL A 92 6.61 -1.16 -13.99
CA VAL A 92 7.70 -2.15 -13.89
C VAL A 92 9.01 -1.52 -13.43
N LYS A 93 9.43 -0.39 -14.02
CA LYS A 93 10.65 0.33 -13.63
C LYS A 93 10.63 0.80 -12.17
N GLN A 94 9.48 1.26 -11.69
CA GLN A 94 9.30 1.72 -10.31
C GLN A 94 9.36 0.55 -9.33
N ARG A 95 8.72 -0.58 -9.67
CA ARG A 95 8.80 -1.81 -8.87
C ARG A 95 10.25 -2.29 -8.75
N THR A 96 10.98 -2.35 -9.86
CA THR A 96 12.39 -2.76 -9.86
C THR A 96 13.28 -1.79 -9.06
N ALA A 97 13.09 -0.48 -9.22
CA ALA A 97 13.87 0.53 -8.49
C ALA A 97 13.61 0.45 -6.98
N LEU A 98 12.34 0.32 -6.58
CA LEU A 98 11.97 0.22 -5.17
C LEU A 98 12.44 -1.10 -4.54
N ALA A 99 12.27 -2.24 -5.23
CA ALA A 99 12.77 -3.54 -4.78
C ALA A 99 14.29 -3.51 -4.56
N ARG A 100 15.03 -2.89 -5.48
CA ARG A 100 16.48 -2.71 -5.35
C ARG A 100 16.86 -1.84 -4.16
N HIS A 101 16.14 -0.74 -3.94
CA HIS A 101 16.36 0.12 -2.78
C HIS A 101 16.11 -0.62 -1.47
N LEU A 102 15.01 -1.37 -1.37
CA LEU A 102 14.67 -2.14 -0.18
C LEU A 102 15.68 -3.24 0.12
N ALA A 103 16.22 -3.91 -0.90
CA ALA A 103 17.27 -4.91 -0.74
C ALA A 103 18.60 -4.36 -0.20
N GLN A 104 18.80 -3.03 -0.23
CA GLN A 104 19.99 -2.37 0.33
C GLN A 104 19.79 -1.93 1.79
N LEU A 105 18.56 -1.97 2.31
CA LEU A 105 18.23 -1.61 3.69
C LEU A 105 18.26 -2.80 4.65
N ALA A 106 18.19 -4.02 4.13
CA ALA A 106 18.30 -5.28 4.87
C ALA A 106 19.76 -5.73 4.97
#